data_AF-A0A150MR92-F1
#
_entry.id   AF-A0A150MR92-F1
#
_cell.length_a   1.000
_cell.length_b   1.000
_cell.length_c   1.000
_cell.angle_alpha   90.00
_cell.angle_beta   90.00
_cell.angle_gamma   90.00
#
_symmetry.space_group_name_H-M   'P 1'
#
loop_
_entity.id
_entity.type
_entity.pdbx_description
1 polymer ?
#
loop_
_entity_poly.entity_id
_entity_poly.type
_entity_poly.pdbx_seq_one_letter_code
_entity_poly.pdbx_strand_id
1 'polypeptide(L)' 'MRKIHISHAKSGDVLAVDLFAANGSVLLSRGVRLTNGYIRSLAQKGVQYIYLN' A
#
# COMPACT_ATOMS: atom_id res chain seq x y z
N MET A 1 2.72 12.59 6.09
CA MET A 1 2.28 11.18 6.15
C MET A 1 0.78 11.11 6.35
N ARG A 2 0.08 10.47 5.42
CA ARG A 2 -1.39 10.39 5.42
C ARG A 2 -1.84 8.93 5.44
N LYS A 3 -2.58 8.54 6.49
CA LYS A 3 -3.26 7.23 6.54
C LYS A 3 -4.54 7.32 5.71
N ILE A 4 -4.72 6.44 4.74
CA ILE A 4 -5.95 6.38 3.95
C ILE A 4 -6.46 4.95 3.87
N HIS A 5 -7.78 4.79 3.69
CA HIS A 5 -8.34 3.51 3.29
C HIS A 5 -7.93 3.18 1.85
N ILE A 6 -7.67 1.92 1.55
CA ILE A 6 -7.10 1.49 0.26
C ILE A 6 -8.00 1.81 -0.93
N SER A 7 -9.32 1.91 -0.72
CA SER A 7 -10.28 2.32 -1.75
C SER A 7 -10.08 3.76 -2.22
N HIS A 8 -9.35 4.59 -1.46
CA HIS A 8 -9.03 5.97 -1.82
C HIS A 8 -7.62 6.10 -2.40
N ALA A 9 -6.83 5.02 -2.45
CA ALA A 9 -5.50 5.01 -3.04
C ALA A 9 -5.61 5.16 -4.57
N LYS A 10 -4.69 5.90 -5.16
CA LYS A 10 -4.64 6.17 -6.59
C LYS A 10 -3.29 5.77 -7.16
N SER A 11 -3.29 5.36 -8.42
CA SER A 11 -2.04 5.13 -9.15
C SER A 11 -1.19 6.41 -9.13
N GLY A 12 0.08 6.28 -8.79
CA GLY A 12 1.01 7.40 -8.62
C GLY A 12 1.29 7.77 -7.16
N ASP A 13 0.42 7.39 -6.22
CA ASP A 13 0.65 7.56 -4.79
C ASP A 13 1.94 6.84 -4.35
N VAL A 14 2.66 7.41 -3.39
CA VAL A 14 3.94 6.87 -2.92
C VAL A 14 3.81 6.36 -1.49
N LEU A 15 4.18 5.10 -1.25
CA LEU A 15 4.18 4.52 0.09
C LEU A 15 5.15 5.26 1.02
N ALA A 16 4.67 5.67 2.18
CA ALA A 16 5.46 6.36 3.19
C ALA A 16 6.21 5.40 4.13
N VAL A 17 5.75 4.14 4.23
CA VAL A 17 6.31 3.10 5.10
C VAL A 17 6.35 1.76 4.37
N ASP A 18 7.18 0.85 4.85
CA ASP A 18 7.17 -0.54 4.41
C ASP A 18 5.82 -1.19 4.76
N LEU A 19 5.28 -1.96 3.83
CA LEU A 19 4.10 -2.77 4.02
C LEU A 19 4.52 -4.21 4.24
N PHE A 20 4.08 -4.83 5.32
CA PHE A 20 4.42 -6.21 5.67
C PHE A 20 3.21 -7.13 5.51
N ALA A 21 3.45 -8.37 5.11
CA ALA A 21 2.48 -9.44 5.19
C ALA A 21 2.37 -9.97 6.63
N ALA A 22 1.33 -10.77 6.90
CA ALA A 22 1.11 -11.37 8.21
C ALA A 22 2.27 -12.28 8.68
N ASN A 23 3.05 -12.83 7.74
CA ASN A 23 4.24 -13.63 8.03
C ASN A 23 5.51 -12.80 8.27
N GLY A 24 5.42 -11.47 8.32
CA GLY A 24 6.55 -10.56 8.52
C GLY A 24 7.39 -10.27 7.27
N SER A 25 7.08 -10.88 6.12
CA SER A 25 7.75 -10.54 4.85
C SER A 25 7.32 -9.17 4.33
N VAL A 26 8.23 -8.46 3.65
CA VAL A 26 7.92 -7.18 2.99
C VAL A 26 7.07 -7.44 1.74
N LEU A 27 5.87 -6.86 1.69
CA LEU A 27 5.01 -6.83 0.51
C LEU A 27 5.43 -5.73 -0.46
N LEU A 28 5.65 -4.52 0.06
CA LEU A 28 6.08 -3.35 -0.68
C LEU A 28 6.94 -2.47 0.22
N SER A 29 8.08 -2.04 -0.27
CA SER A 29 8.94 -1.11 0.47
C SER A 29 8.43 0.32 0.41
N ARG A 30 8.83 1.12 1.39
CA ARG A 30 8.72 2.57 1.41
C ARG A 30 9.29 3.14 0.11
N GLY A 31 8.64 4.20 -0.40
CA GLY A 31 9.05 4.88 -1.63
C GLY A 31 8.54 4.23 -2.91
N VAL A 32 7.92 3.05 -2.82
CA VAL A 32 7.25 2.45 -3.98
C VAL A 32 6.08 3.32 -4.42
N ARG A 33 6.08 3.64 -5.71
CA ARG A 33 4.94 4.26 -6.39
C ARG A 33 3.89 3.20 -6.70
N LEU A 34 2.69 3.41 -6.17
CA LEU A 34 1.56 2.51 -6.33
C LEU A 34 1.05 2.52 -7.77
N THR A 35 0.85 1.32 -8.31
CA THR A 35 0.13 1.10 -9.57
C THR A 35 -1.27 0.59 -9.26
N ASN A 36 -2.18 0.64 -10.23
CA ASN A 36 -3.50 0.01 -10.09
C ASN A 36 -3.39 -1.50 -9.78
N GLY A 37 -2.36 -2.17 -10.29
CA GLY A 37 -2.08 -3.58 -9.99
C GLY A 37 -1.73 -3.81 -8.52
N TYR A 38 -0.88 -2.97 -7.95
CA TYR A 38 -0.57 -3.01 -6.51
C TYR A 38 -1.81 -2.74 -5.66
N ILE A 39 -2.55 -1.67 -5.94
CA ILE A 39 -3.75 -1.31 -5.17
C ILE A 39 -4.76 -2.47 -5.18
N ARG A 40 -5.02 -3.08 -6.34
CA ARG A 40 -5.90 -4.25 -6.46
C ARG A 40 -5.37 -5.44 -5.68
N SER A 41 -4.09 -5.79 -5.82
CA SER A 41 -3.49 -6.94 -5.14
C SER A 41 -3.52 -6.79 -3.61
N LEU A 42 -3.22 -5.60 -3.12
CA LEU A 42 -3.27 -5.27 -1.70
C LEU A 42 -4.70 -5.37 -1.14
N ALA A 43 -5.70 -4.85 -1.87
CA ALA A 43 -7.10 -4.97 -1.48
C ALA A 43 -7.56 -6.43 -1.43
N GLN A 44 -7.16 -7.25 -2.41
CA GLN A 44 -7.43 -8.70 -2.44
C GLN A 44 -6.75 -9.45 -1.29
N LYS A 45 -5.59 -8.98 -0.82
CA LYS A 45 -4.89 -9.51 0.36
C LYS A 45 -5.48 -9.01 1.69
N GLY A 46 -6.57 -8.23 1.66
CA GLY A 46 -7.25 -7.71 2.85
C GLY A 46 -6.59 -6.48 3.48
N VAL A 47 -5.66 -5.82 2.78
CA VAL A 47 -5.06 -4.57 3.28
C VAL A 47 -6.09 -3.46 3.23
N GLN A 48 -6.51 -2.97 4.40
CA GLN A 48 -7.55 -1.94 4.48
C GLN A 48 -6.98 -0.52 4.48
N TYR A 49 -5.83 -0.31 5.12
CA TYR A 49 -5.23 1.02 5.27
C TYR A 49 -3.77 1.03 4.85
N ILE A 50 -3.35 2.12 4.22
CA ILE A 50 -1.97 2.36 3.82
C ILE A 50 -1.54 3.78 4.21
N TYR A 51 -0.24 3.98 4.36
CA TYR A 51 0.36 5.29 4.64
C TYR A 51 1.06 5.81 3.39
N LEU A 52 0.68 7.02 2.99
CA LEU A 52 1.23 7.69 1.81
C LEU A 52 2.01 8.95 2.19
N ASN A 53 3.00 9.30 1.36
CA ASN A 53 3.73 10.57 1.44
C ASN A 53 2.87 11.73 0.96
#